data_AF-A0A535QS21-F1
#
_entry.id   AF-A0A535QS21-F1
#
_cell.length_a   1.000
_cell.length_b   1.000
_cell.length_c   1.000
_cell.angle_alpha   90.00
_cell.angle_beta   90.00
_cell.angle_gamma   90.00
#
_symmetry.space_group_name_H-M   'P 1'
#
loop_
_entity.id
_entity.type
_entity.pdbx_description
1 polymer ?
#
loop_
_entity_poly.entity_id
_entity_poly.type
_entity_poly.pdbx_seq_one_letter_code
_entity_poly.pdbx_strand_id
1 'polypeptide(L)'
;LNLVQESLEICTLVVSSLGVNTERLTAACTFELFAADRAYELTAAAGLPFRDAYRIVGAEVTAQLDRNMPLPVESQQQLSKRLSARNHLGGAGNLGLAAINNQLEQVKSQWEERTETFAKTIETLVGTASEEY
;
A
#
# COMPACT_ATOMS: atom_id res chain seq x y z
N LEU A 1 -7.06 28.04 -4.22
CA LEU A 1 -6.16 27.37 -5.18
C LEU A 1 -4.75 27.20 -4.63
N ASN A 2 -4.12 28.24 -4.07
CA ASN A 2 -2.72 28.16 -3.62
C ASN A 2 -2.45 27.04 -2.57
N LEU A 3 -3.24 26.98 -1.49
CA LEU A 3 -3.03 26.00 -0.42
C LEU A 3 -3.03 24.53 -0.89
N VAL A 4 -3.89 24.18 -1.85
CA VAL A 4 -3.97 22.80 -2.36
C VAL A 4 -2.71 22.44 -3.13
N GLN A 5 -2.24 23.35 -4.00
CA GLN A 5 -1.02 23.16 -4.76
C GLN A 5 0.21 23.07 -3.84
N GLU A 6 0.36 24.02 -2.93
CA GLU A 6 1.44 24.02 -1.94
C GLU A 6 1.43 22.73 -1.09
N SER A 7 0.25 22.26 -0.69
CA SER A 7 0.12 20.99 0.05
C SER A 7 0.57 19.79 -0.78
N LEU A 8 0.21 19.74 -2.06
CA LEU A 8 0.62 18.66 -2.97
C LEU A 8 2.14 18.68 -3.24
N GLU A 9 2.73 19.86 -3.39
CA GLU A 9 4.17 20.03 -3.56
C GLU A 9 4.94 19.53 -2.33
N ILE A 10 4.48 19.89 -1.12
CA ILE A 10 5.06 19.38 0.13
C ILE A 10 4.85 17.87 0.27
N CYS A 11 3.66 17.34 0.00
CA CYS A 11 3.42 15.89 0.03
C CYS A 11 4.34 15.14 -0.94
N THR A 12 4.54 15.68 -2.14
CA THR A 12 5.44 15.10 -3.16
C THR A 12 6.88 15.07 -2.65
N LEU A 13 7.35 16.17 -2.05
CA LEU A 13 8.68 16.25 -1.45
C LEU A 13 8.84 15.24 -0.31
N VAL A 14 7.87 15.17 0.60
CA VAL A 14 7.92 14.26 1.75
C VAL A 14 7.98 12.81 1.27
N VAL A 15 7.03 12.39 0.43
CA VAL A 15 6.95 11.00 -0.03
C VAL A 15 8.19 10.59 -0.84
N SER A 16 8.69 11.46 -1.71
CA SER A 16 9.92 11.18 -2.49
C SER A 16 11.19 11.11 -1.64
N SER A 17 11.19 11.73 -0.45
CA SER A 17 12.33 11.76 0.47
C SER A 17 12.24 10.70 1.58
N LEU A 18 11.19 9.88 1.62
CA LEU A 18 11.01 8.85 2.63
C LEU A 18 12.09 7.76 2.50
N GLY A 19 12.91 7.63 3.54
CA GLY A 19 13.82 6.49 3.72
C GLY A 19 13.15 5.36 4.50
N VAL A 20 13.39 4.11 4.07
CA VAL A 20 12.85 2.92 4.72
C VAL A 20 13.93 2.26 5.58
N ASN A 21 13.72 2.18 6.90
CA ASN A 21 14.57 1.39 7.79
C ASN A 21 14.10 -0.08 7.80
N THR A 22 14.60 -0.86 6.85
CA THR A 22 14.21 -2.26 6.62
C THR A 22 14.50 -3.16 7.82
N GLU A 23 15.62 -2.93 8.53
CA GLU A 23 15.98 -3.69 9.73
C GLU A 23 14.96 -3.50 10.85
N ARG A 24 14.61 -2.24 11.16
CA ARG A 24 13.60 -1.94 12.18
C ARG A 24 12.21 -2.43 11.79
N LEU A 25 11.84 -2.34 10.52
CA LEU A 25 10.56 -2.88 10.04
C LEU A 25 10.51 -4.41 10.18
N THR A 26 11.58 -5.10 9.78
CA THR A 26 11.67 -6.57 9.92
C THR A 26 11.61 -6.97 11.39
N ALA A 27 12.35 -6.27 12.27
CA ALA A 27 12.37 -6.53 13.71
C ALA A 27 11.02 -6.25 14.39
N ALA A 28 10.23 -5.32 13.87
CA ALA A 28 8.89 -5.01 14.37
C ALA A 28 7.82 -6.01 13.90
N CYS A 29 8.13 -6.88 12.93
CA CYS A 29 7.23 -7.93 12.46
C CYS A 29 7.28 -9.17 13.36
N THR A 30 6.89 -8.99 14.61
CA THR A 30 6.81 -10.04 15.63
C THR A 30 5.58 -10.94 15.43
N PHE A 31 5.65 -12.16 15.97
CA PHE A 31 4.71 -13.26 15.76
C PHE A 31 3.22 -12.89 15.93
N GLU A 32 2.89 -12.06 16.91
CA GLU A 32 1.52 -11.63 17.22
C GLU A 32 0.84 -10.89 16.07
N LEU A 33 1.58 -10.20 15.20
CA LEU A 33 1.02 -9.59 13.99
C LEU A 33 0.47 -10.64 13.00
N PHE A 34 0.93 -11.89 13.13
CA PHE A 34 0.58 -13.02 12.28
C PHE A 34 -0.20 -14.10 13.04
N ALA A 35 -0.72 -13.79 14.24
CA ALA A 35 -1.51 -14.73 15.05
C ALA A 35 -2.75 -15.26 14.30
N ALA A 36 -3.39 -14.42 13.48
CA ALA A 36 -4.51 -14.83 12.65
C ALA A 36 -4.09 -15.88 11.59
N ASP A 37 -2.95 -15.67 10.92
CA ASP A 37 -2.38 -16.64 9.97
C ASP A 37 -2.13 -17.98 10.68
N ARG A 38 -1.58 -17.93 11.90
CA ARG A 38 -1.35 -19.14 12.70
C ARG A 38 -2.66 -19.88 13.02
N ALA A 39 -3.74 -19.15 13.32
CA ALA A 39 -5.05 -19.76 13.56
C ALA A 39 -5.62 -20.43 12.29
N TYR A 40 -5.41 -19.82 11.11
CA TYR A 40 -5.75 -20.45 9.83
C TYR A 40 -4.91 -21.71 9.55
N GLU A 41 -3.60 -21.65 9.81
CA GLU A 41 -2.71 -22.81 9.66
C GLU A 41 -3.15 -23.97 10.57
N LEU A 42 -3.49 -23.70 11.84
CA LEU A 42 -4.02 -24.71 12.77
C LEU A 42 -5.36 -25.29 12.31
N THR A 43 -6.26 -24.44 11.82
CA THR A 43 -7.54 -24.86 11.25
C THR A 43 -7.32 -25.82 10.08
N ALA A 44 -6.41 -25.48 9.17
CA ALA A 44 -6.11 -26.29 7.99
C ALA A 44 -5.36 -27.59 8.31
N ALA A 45 -4.35 -27.53 9.19
CA ALA A 45 -3.48 -28.66 9.49
C ALA A 45 -4.11 -29.67 10.47
N ALA A 46 -4.85 -29.18 11.48
CA ALA A 46 -5.43 -30.01 12.53
C ALA A 46 -6.95 -30.20 12.40
N GLY A 47 -7.59 -29.58 11.39
CA GLY A 47 -9.03 -29.69 11.16
C GLY A 47 -9.90 -29.04 12.26
N LEU A 48 -9.31 -28.14 13.07
CA LEU A 48 -10.02 -27.48 14.17
C LEU A 48 -10.98 -26.41 13.65
N PRO A 49 -12.15 -26.20 14.27
CA PRO A 49 -12.93 -24.99 14.02
C PRO A 49 -12.09 -23.74 14.29
N PHE A 50 -12.18 -22.75 13.41
CA PHE A 50 -11.38 -21.52 13.51
C PHE A 50 -11.46 -20.85 14.89
N ARG A 51 -12.65 -20.86 15.52
CA ARG A 51 -12.86 -20.31 16.86
C ARG A 51 -11.94 -20.96 17.90
N ASP A 52 -11.72 -22.26 17.80
CA ASP A 52 -10.92 -23.00 18.77
C ASP A 52 -9.43 -22.80 18.48
N ALA A 53 -9.04 -22.81 17.20
CA ALA A 53 -7.69 -22.42 16.78
C ALA A 53 -7.32 -20.99 17.25
N TYR A 54 -8.24 -20.03 17.10
CA TYR A 54 -8.04 -18.64 17.52
C TYR A 54 -7.85 -18.52 19.04
N ARG A 55 -8.62 -19.28 19.84
CA ARG A 55 -8.45 -19.32 21.30
C ARG A 55 -7.09 -19.89 21.72
N ILE A 56 -6.64 -20.94 21.03
CA ILE A 56 -5.33 -21.55 21.29
C ILE A 56 -4.21 -20.53 21.02
N VAL A 57 -4.20 -19.91 19.84
CA VAL A 57 -3.17 -18.93 19.49
C VAL A 57 -3.24 -17.69 20.40
N GLY A 58 -4.44 -17.21 20.74
CA GLY A 58 -4.61 -16.11 21.67
C GLY A 58 -4.03 -16.39 23.05
N ALA A 59 -4.21 -17.62 23.56
CA ALA A 59 -3.61 -18.06 24.82
C ALA A 59 -2.07 -18.16 24.73
N GLU A 60 -1.53 -18.65 23.60
CA GLU A 60 -0.08 -18.71 23.35
C GLU A 60 0.56 -17.32 23.37
N VAL A 61 -0.05 -16.34 22.67
CA VAL A 61 0.44 -14.94 22.62
C VAL A 61 0.35 -14.30 24.00
N THR A 62 -0.80 -14.44 24.69
CA THR A 62 -1.02 -13.86 26.02
C THR A 62 0.01 -14.40 27.03
N ALA A 63 0.25 -15.72 27.02
CA ALA A 63 1.22 -16.33 27.92
C ALA A 63 2.66 -15.85 27.68
N GLN A 64 3.04 -15.52 26.44
CA GLN A 64 4.36 -14.95 26.15
C GLN A 64 4.49 -13.51 26.64
N LEU A 65 3.43 -12.71 26.43
CA LEU A 65 3.34 -11.33 26.90
C LEU A 65 3.37 -11.25 28.43
N ASP A 66 2.57 -12.06 29.12
CA ASP A 66 2.51 -12.08 30.61
C ASP A 66 3.86 -12.44 31.24
N ARG A 67 4.68 -13.21 30.52
CA ARG A 67 6.03 -13.60 30.95
C ARG A 67 7.11 -12.58 30.55
N ASN A 68 6.74 -11.47 29.91
CA ASN A 68 7.65 -10.51 29.30
C ASN A 68 8.72 -11.18 28.42
N MET A 69 8.37 -12.28 27.74
CA MET A 69 9.29 -12.93 26.81
C MET A 69 9.28 -12.22 25.46
N PRO A 70 10.45 -12.10 24.80
CA PRO A 70 10.50 -11.56 23.45
C PRO A 70 9.68 -12.47 22.51
N LEU A 71 8.80 -11.86 21.73
CA LEU A 71 8.00 -12.57 20.74
C LEU A 71 8.92 -12.98 19.57
N PRO A 72 8.75 -14.19 19.02
CA PRO A 72 9.54 -14.64 17.88
C PRO A 72 9.43 -13.68 16.70
N VAL A 73 10.55 -13.43 16.03
CA VAL A 73 10.62 -12.63 14.80
C VAL A 73 11.04 -13.55 13.66
N GLU A 74 10.35 -13.44 12.53
CA GLU A 74 10.70 -14.14 11.31
C GLU A 74 11.82 -13.41 10.56
N SER A 75 12.69 -14.15 9.87
CA SER A 75 13.67 -13.55 8.95
C SER A 75 12.97 -12.83 7.80
N GLN A 76 13.67 -11.91 7.14
CA GLN A 76 13.14 -11.19 5.96
C GLN A 76 12.66 -12.13 4.85
N GLN A 77 13.30 -13.28 4.66
CA GLN A 77 12.92 -14.28 3.66
C GLN A 77 11.58 -14.95 4.05
N GLN A 78 11.42 -15.28 5.33
CA GLN A 78 10.17 -15.86 5.86
C GLN A 78 9.02 -14.85 5.77
N LEU A 79 9.24 -13.60 6.17
CA LEU A 79 8.25 -12.53 6.05
C LEU A 79 7.83 -12.29 4.60
N SER A 80 8.80 -12.20 3.69
CA SER A 80 8.51 -12.05 2.25
C SER A 80 7.64 -13.19 1.73
N LYS A 81 7.94 -14.43 2.12
CA LYS A 81 7.14 -15.60 1.75
C LYS A 81 5.72 -15.54 2.31
N ARG A 82 5.57 -15.19 3.60
CA ARG A 82 4.26 -15.05 4.27
C ARG A 82 3.41 -13.98 3.61
N LEU A 83 3.96 -12.78 3.41
CA LEU A 83 3.25 -11.67 2.79
C LEU A 83 2.85 -11.98 1.34
N SER A 84 3.73 -12.65 0.58
CA SER A 84 3.46 -13.07 -0.80
C SER A 84 2.31 -14.09 -0.90
N ALA A 85 2.07 -14.88 0.14
CA ALA A 85 0.96 -15.84 0.15
C ALA A 85 -0.42 -15.17 0.17
N ARG A 86 -0.52 -13.92 0.65
CA ARG A 86 -1.74 -13.11 0.64
C ARG A 86 -1.94 -12.46 -0.74
N ASN A 87 -2.20 -13.29 -1.75
CA ASN A 87 -2.15 -12.95 -3.17
C ASN A 87 -3.49 -12.48 -3.79
N HIS A 88 -4.55 -12.38 -2.99
CA HIS A 88 -5.80 -11.76 -3.44
C HIS A 88 -5.58 -10.27 -3.74
N LEU A 89 -6.41 -9.69 -4.59
CA LEU A 89 -6.32 -8.26 -4.94
C LEU A 89 -6.41 -7.40 -3.67
N GLY A 90 -5.47 -6.45 -3.53
CA GLY A 90 -5.35 -5.57 -2.37
C GLY A 90 -4.63 -6.22 -1.17
N GLY A 91 -4.23 -7.48 -1.26
CA GLY A 91 -3.41 -8.14 -0.26
C GLY A 91 -1.93 -7.74 -0.37
N ALA A 92 -1.16 -8.01 0.68
CA ALA A 92 0.27 -7.66 0.73
C ALA A 92 1.10 -8.32 -0.39
N GLY A 93 0.68 -9.48 -0.90
CA GLY A 93 1.31 -10.18 -2.02
C GLY A 93 0.80 -9.73 -3.39
N ASN A 94 -0.26 -8.92 -3.46
CA ASN A 94 -0.87 -8.44 -4.69
C ASN A 94 -1.56 -7.09 -4.48
N LEU A 95 -0.74 -6.03 -4.50
CA LEU A 95 -1.19 -4.65 -4.32
C LEU A 95 -1.96 -4.09 -5.54
N GLY A 96 -2.07 -4.83 -6.64
CA GLY A 96 -2.76 -4.36 -7.86
C GLY A 96 -2.04 -3.23 -8.60
N LEU A 97 -0.72 -3.08 -8.41
CA LEU A 97 0.05 -1.94 -8.95
C LEU A 97 -0.04 -1.80 -10.47
N ALA A 98 -0.13 -2.91 -11.21
CA ALA A 98 -0.27 -2.85 -12.67
C ALA A 98 -1.57 -2.15 -13.09
N ALA A 99 -2.68 -2.43 -12.40
CA ALA A 99 -3.97 -1.78 -12.70
C ALA A 99 -3.92 -0.28 -12.36
N ILE A 100 -3.34 0.08 -11.22
CA ILE A 100 -3.16 1.48 -10.80
C ILE A 100 -2.25 2.21 -11.79
N ASN A 101 -1.15 1.60 -12.23
CA ASN A 101 -0.25 2.21 -13.22
C ASN A 101 -0.96 2.47 -14.54
N ASN A 102 -1.75 1.51 -15.04
CA ASN A 102 -2.52 1.69 -16.26
C ASN A 102 -3.55 2.83 -16.13
N GLN A 103 -4.20 2.94 -14.96
CA GLN A 103 -5.11 4.06 -14.68
C GLN A 103 -4.40 5.40 -14.68
N LEU A 104 -3.19 5.48 -14.09
CA LEU A 104 -2.38 6.70 -14.07
C LEU A 104 -2.00 7.13 -15.49
N GLU A 105 -1.55 6.21 -16.34
CA GLU A 105 -1.20 6.51 -17.74
C GLU A 105 -2.42 7.02 -18.52
N GLN A 106 -3.60 6.42 -18.33
CA GLN A 106 -4.83 6.87 -18.96
C GLN A 106 -5.23 8.29 -18.54
N VAL A 107 -5.20 8.58 -17.24
CA VAL A 107 -5.53 9.91 -16.71
C VAL A 107 -4.54 10.97 -17.21
N LYS A 108 -3.25 10.62 -17.28
CA LYS A 108 -2.21 11.52 -17.80
C LYS A 108 -2.44 11.86 -19.27
N SER A 109 -2.69 10.85 -20.10
CA SER A 109 -2.98 11.06 -21.53
C SER A 109 -4.22 11.94 -21.75
N GLN A 110 -5.30 11.70 -20.99
CA GLN A 110 -6.50 12.54 -21.05
C GLN A 110 -6.22 14.00 -20.63
N TRP A 111 -5.33 14.21 -19.68
CA TRP A 111 -4.95 15.55 -19.23
C TRP A 111 -4.11 16.30 -20.27
N GLU A 112 -3.19 15.61 -20.95
CA GLU A 112 -2.39 16.15 -22.04
C GLU A 112 -3.29 16.61 -23.21
N GLU A 113 -4.24 15.77 -23.63
CA GLU A 113 -5.20 16.09 -24.70
C GLU A 113 -6.05 17.33 -24.36
N ARG A 114 -6.55 17.42 -23.12
CA ARG A 114 -7.32 18.57 -22.65
C ARG A 114 -6.50 19.85 -22.65
N THR A 115 -5.25 19.76 -22.23
CA THR A 115 -4.33 20.91 -22.17
C THR A 115 -4.02 21.42 -23.58
N GLU A 116 -3.75 20.52 -24.53
CA GLU A 116 -3.50 20.87 -25.93
C GLU A 116 -4.74 21.50 -26.58
N THR A 117 -5.92 20.91 -26.36
CA THR A 117 -7.19 21.42 -26.89
C THR A 117 -7.47 22.83 -26.36
N PHE A 118 -7.27 23.04 -25.06
CA PHE A 118 -7.41 24.36 -24.44
C PHE A 118 -6.45 25.39 -25.05
N ALA A 119 -5.16 25.05 -25.16
CA ALA A 119 -4.15 25.94 -25.73
C ALA A 119 -4.49 26.37 -27.17
N LYS A 120 -4.82 25.40 -28.04
CA LYS A 120 -5.23 25.67 -29.44
C LYS A 120 -6.47 26.55 -29.54
N THR A 121 -7.44 26.34 -28.65
CA THR A 121 -8.68 27.15 -28.62
C THR A 121 -8.37 28.59 -28.24
N ILE A 122 -7.51 28.80 -27.23
CA ILE A 122 -7.07 30.14 -26.82
C ILE A 122 -6.28 30.83 -27.93
N GLU A 123 -5.35 30.14 -28.59
CA GLU A 123 -4.62 30.67 -29.74
C GLU A 123 -5.56 31.13 -30.86
N THR A 124 -6.59 30.34 -31.16
CA THR A 124 -7.60 30.71 -32.16
C THR A 124 -8.38 31.96 -31.77
N LEU A 125 -8.83 32.04 -30.51
CA LEU A 125 -9.64 33.16 -30.00
C LEU A 125 -8.84 34.47 -29.90
N VAL A 126 -7.56 34.39 -29.54
CA VAL A 126 -6.68 35.57 -29.43
C VAL A 126 -6.11 35.96 -30.80
N GLY A 127 -5.82 34.99 -31.66
CA GLY A 127 -5.29 35.21 -33.02
C GLY A 127 -6.32 35.78 -34.01
N THR A 128 -7.62 35.57 -33.79
CA THR A 128 -8.70 36.13 -34.62
C THR A 128 -9.08 37.56 -34.27
N ALA A 129 -8.50 38.18 -33.23
CA ALA A 129 -8.74 39.58 -32.89
C ALA A 129 -7.92 40.59 -33.72
N SER A 130 -7.13 40.13 -34.71
CA SER A 130 -6.14 40.97 -35.43
C SER A 130 -6.46 41.23 -36.90
N GLU A 131 -7.57 40.71 -37.46
CA GLU A 131 -7.89 40.81 -38.89
C GLU A 131 -9.17 41.61 -39.22
N GLU A 132 -9.62 42.48 -38.30
CA GLU A 132 -10.56 43.55 -38.65
C GLU A 132 -9.97 44.89 -38.22
N TYR A 133 -9.29 45.58 -39.14
CA TYR A 133 -9.34 47.03 -39.42
C TYR A 133 -8.28 47.43 -40.48
#